data_AF-A0A6B2C5H2-F1
#
_entry.id   AF-A0A6B2C5H2-F1
#
_cell.length_a   1.000
_cell.length_b   1.000
_cell.length_c   1.000
_cell.angle_alpha   90.00
_cell.angle_beta   90.00
_cell.angle_gamma   90.00
#
_symmetry.space_group_name_H-M   'P 1'
#
loop_
_entity.id
_entity.type
_entity.pdbx_description
1 polymer ?
#
loop_
_entity_poly.entity_id
_entity_poly.type
_entity_poly.pdbx_seq_one_letter_code
_entity_poly.pdbx_strand_id
1 'polypeptide(L)'
;MYGKPQLAASLSIAFEATGWKGAGTVSRSRDQPDKTLQDFIVTSVAFQELLRKSCLTKEYMLLEILRETYAIANKNIASGEIFLLYINAYTACTISDVDTMDKNALEATKLAVKQGLKDYLLFLSLHKPSFYGRFTHSFYEKISSSKTFTEITALAKNIPFDPVITEATTTFPFTRTLAKKLYSKLGCTLPSSGDIDAIYRSLCERYIDYLTYRKYGLEKAVTAKKKCIAGEEPGHSLGSIADLVGVVLYYYLNECLASRYGTLRRLGDLFSGPF
;
A
#
# COMPACT_ATOMS: atom_id res chain seq x y z
N MET A 1 20.79 7.93 -4.48
CA MET A 1 19.40 7.74 -4.92
C MET A 1 19.15 6.23 -4.88
N TYR A 2 18.39 5.75 -3.90
CA TYR A 2 18.42 4.34 -3.47
C TYR A 2 17.15 3.63 -3.92
N GLY A 3 17.30 2.44 -4.54
CA GLY A 3 16.24 1.51 -4.95
C GLY A 3 15.15 2.15 -5.79
N LYS A 4 15.09 1.92 -7.11
CA LYS A 4 14.15 2.57 -8.03
C LYS A 4 12.69 2.53 -7.49
N PRO A 5 12.18 3.54 -6.76
CA PRO A 5 11.01 3.35 -5.90
C PRO A 5 9.73 3.34 -6.73
N GLN A 6 9.72 4.03 -7.87
CA GLN A 6 8.60 3.97 -8.82
C GLN A 6 8.51 2.60 -9.48
N LEU A 7 9.66 1.97 -9.77
CA LEU A 7 9.70 0.61 -10.30
C LEU A 7 9.26 -0.41 -9.23
N ALA A 8 9.72 -0.28 -7.99
CA ALA A 8 9.29 -1.13 -6.88
C ALA A 8 7.76 -1.09 -6.70
N ALA A 9 7.18 0.12 -6.70
CA ALA A 9 5.75 0.32 -6.54
C ALA A 9 4.95 -0.25 -7.71
N SER A 10 5.41 -0.04 -8.95
CA SER A 10 4.81 -0.66 -10.14
C SER A 10 4.82 -2.18 -10.08
N LEU A 11 5.99 -2.78 -9.79
CA LEU A 11 6.12 -4.23 -9.68
C LEU A 11 5.25 -4.82 -8.57
N SER A 12 4.98 -4.06 -7.50
CA SER A 12 4.12 -4.51 -6.40
C SER A 12 2.68 -4.74 -6.85
N ILE A 13 2.12 -3.80 -7.63
CA ILE A 13 0.78 -3.90 -8.21
C ILE A 13 0.68 -5.15 -9.10
N ALA A 14 1.71 -5.39 -9.92
CA ALA A 14 1.73 -6.56 -10.81
C ALA A 14 1.89 -7.87 -10.02
N PHE A 15 2.78 -7.93 -9.02
CA PHE A 15 3.06 -9.17 -8.27
C PHE A 15 1.95 -9.55 -7.30
N GLU A 16 1.26 -8.57 -6.69
CA GLU A 16 0.10 -8.85 -5.83
C GLU A 16 -0.96 -9.66 -6.59
N ALA A 17 -1.17 -9.36 -7.88
CA ALA A 17 -2.07 -10.13 -8.73
C ALA A 17 -1.62 -11.58 -9.02
N THR A 18 -0.34 -11.92 -8.83
CA THR A 18 0.26 -13.21 -9.30
C THR A 18 0.36 -14.34 -8.26
N GLY A 19 0.08 -14.11 -6.98
CA GLY A 19 0.29 -15.15 -5.95
C GLY A 19 -0.75 -16.30 -5.93
N TRP A 20 -0.63 -17.34 -6.76
CA TRP A 20 -1.70 -18.38 -6.88
C TRP A 20 -1.24 -19.83 -7.00
N LYS A 21 -1.58 -20.68 -6.01
CA LYS A 21 -1.93 -22.12 -6.21
C LYS A 21 -2.56 -22.86 -5.01
N GLY A 22 -3.20 -22.20 -4.03
CA GLY A 22 -3.84 -22.86 -2.87
C GLY A 22 -5.33 -22.51 -2.71
N ALA A 23 -6.15 -23.44 -2.23
CA ALA A 23 -7.55 -23.17 -1.87
C ALA A 23 -7.61 -22.13 -0.74
N GLY A 24 -8.29 -20.99 -0.98
CA GLY A 24 -8.54 -19.95 0.02
C GLY A 24 -7.81 -18.59 -0.17
N THR A 25 -6.95 -18.45 -1.18
CA THR A 25 -5.93 -17.38 -1.21
C THR A 25 -6.40 -16.03 -1.80
N VAL A 26 -5.49 -15.06 -1.99
CA VAL A 26 -5.67 -13.58 -2.04
C VAL A 26 -5.49 -12.95 -3.42
N SER A 27 -6.45 -13.06 -4.34
CA SER A 27 -6.20 -12.53 -5.67
C SER A 27 -6.99 -11.27 -5.72
N ARG A 28 -6.31 -10.18 -6.03
CA ARG A 28 -6.97 -9.09 -6.71
C ARG A 28 -7.85 -9.57 -7.85
N SER A 29 -7.52 -10.65 -8.56
CA SER A 29 -8.38 -11.27 -9.58
C SER A 29 -9.60 -12.05 -9.04
N ARG A 30 -9.66 -12.38 -7.74
CA ARG A 30 -10.85 -12.93 -7.07
C ARG A 30 -11.74 -11.79 -6.59
N ASP A 31 -11.09 -10.74 -6.10
CA ASP A 31 -11.75 -9.53 -5.63
C ASP A 31 -12.26 -8.67 -6.80
N GLN A 32 -11.64 -8.84 -7.98
CA GLN A 32 -11.98 -8.26 -9.27
C GLN A 32 -12.04 -9.39 -10.31
N PRO A 33 -13.08 -10.24 -10.28
CA PRO A 33 -13.23 -11.38 -11.20
C PRO A 33 -13.37 -10.97 -12.66
N ASP A 34 -13.66 -9.68 -12.90
CA ASP A 34 -13.67 -9.04 -14.21
C ASP A 34 -12.27 -8.65 -14.72
N LYS A 35 -11.20 -8.87 -13.94
CA LYS A 35 -9.83 -8.46 -14.26
C LYS A 35 -8.89 -9.62 -14.45
N THR A 36 -8.04 -9.48 -15.46
CA THR A 36 -6.95 -10.37 -15.80
C THR A 36 -5.63 -9.86 -15.22
N LEU A 37 -4.60 -10.71 -15.20
CA LEU A 37 -3.24 -10.27 -14.89
C LEU A 37 -2.77 -9.13 -15.81
N GLN A 38 -3.21 -9.11 -17.07
CA GLN A 38 -2.88 -8.04 -18.01
C GLN A 38 -3.42 -6.69 -17.55
N ASP A 39 -4.63 -6.63 -16.98
CA ASP A 39 -5.20 -5.39 -16.44
C ASP A 39 -4.36 -4.83 -15.29
N PHE A 40 -3.80 -5.69 -14.44
CA PHE A 40 -2.89 -5.28 -13.36
C PHE A 40 -1.55 -4.77 -13.90
N ILE A 41 -1.00 -5.41 -14.93
CA ILE A 41 0.23 -4.94 -15.60
C ILE A 41 0.00 -3.58 -16.28
N VAL A 42 -1.13 -3.39 -16.97
CA VAL A 42 -1.46 -2.12 -17.62
C VAL A 42 -1.63 -1.02 -16.56
N THR A 43 -2.35 -1.32 -15.47
CA THR A 43 -2.50 -0.40 -14.34
C THR A 43 -1.16 -0.05 -13.70
N SER A 44 -0.26 -1.03 -13.54
CA SER A 44 1.06 -0.81 -12.95
C SER A 44 1.96 0.08 -13.81
N VAL A 45 1.87 -0.05 -15.14
CA VAL A 45 2.62 0.81 -16.08
C VAL A 45 2.11 2.24 -16.03
N ALA A 46 0.80 2.45 -16.10
CA ALA A 46 0.19 3.79 -16.02
C ALA A 46 0.52 4.48 -14.69
N PHE A 47 0.40 3.73 -13.58
CA PHE A 47 0.80 4.21 -12.26
C PHE A 47 2.28 4.62 -12.22
N GLN A 48 3.19 3.81 -12.79
CA GLN A 48 4.63 4.09 -12.80
C GLN A 48 4.96 5.39 -13.54
N GLU A 49 4.34 5.61 -14.70
CA GLU A 49 4.62 6.77 -15.54
C GLU A 49 4.30 8.08 -14.82
N LEU A 50 3.09 8.17 -14.25
CA LEU A 50 2.63 9.34 -13.51
C LEU A 50 3.39 9.52 -12.19
N LEU A 51 3.68 8.44 -11.46
CA LEU A 51 4.53 8.50 -10.27
C LEU A 51 5.94 8.98 -10.61
N ARG A 52 6.52 8.55 -11.73
CA ARG A 52 7.82 9.04 -12.21
C ARG A 52 7.77 10.53 -12.51
N LYS A 53 6.71 11.00 -13.18
CA LYS A 53 6.48 12.45 -13.43
C LYS A 53 6.44 13.21 -12.10
N SER A 54 5.63 12.77 -11.17
CA SER A 54 5.53 13.35 -9.81
C SER A 54 6.87 13.38 -9.08
N CYS A 55 7.65 12.30 -9.13
CA CYS A 55 8.98 12.24 -8.53
C CYS A 55 9.99 13.21 -9.17
N LEU A 56 9.86 13.49 -10.47
CA LEU A 56 10.74 14.41 -11.23
C LEU A 56 10.35 15.88 -11.01
N THR A 57 9.06 16.20 -11.09
CA THR A 57 8.57 17.58 -10.93
C THR A 57 8.44 17.99 -9.47
N LYS A 58 8.48 17.02 -8.53
CA LYS A 58 8.17 17.22 -7.09
C LYS A 58 6.75 17.72 -6.86
N GLU A 59 5.86 17.53 -7.83
CA GLU A 59 4.44 17.81 -7.71
C GLU A 59 3.73 16.62 -7.08
N TYR A 60 2.82 16.88 -6.15
CA TYR A 60 1.99 15.83 -5.55
C TYR A 60 0.80 15.53 -6.46
N MET A 61 0.75 14.32 -7.03
CA MET A 61 -0.17 13.95 -8.12
C MET A 61 -1.10 12.76 -7.80
N LEU A 62 -1.33 12.43 -6.53
CA LEU A 62 -2.09 11.23 -6.17
C LEU A 62 -3.51 11.22 -6.79
N LEU A 63 -4.24 12.33 -6.72
CA LEU A 63 -5.59 12.39 -7.28
C LEU A 63 -5.63 12.15 -8.79
N GLU A 64 -4.67 12.70 -9.54
CA GLU A 64 -4.52 12.47 -10.99
C GLU A 64 -4.21 10.99 -11.26
N ILE A 65 -3.26 10.41 -10.51
CA ILE A 65 -2.92 8.99 -10.60
C ILE A 65 -4.13 8.09 -10.36
N LEU A 66 -4.90 8.35 -9.31
CA LEU A 66 -6.10 7.58 -9.01
C LEU A 66 -7.15 7.70 -10.13
N ARG A 67 -7.34 8.88 -10.72
CA ARG A 67 -8.29 9.09 -11.83
C ARG A 67 -7.87 8.39 -13.12
N GLU A 68 -6.60 8.52 -13.50
CA GLU A 68 -6.10 7.93 -14.74
C GLU A 68 -6.08 6.40 -14.66
N THR A 69 -5.57 5.84 -13.55
CA THR A 69 -5.60 4.39 -13.32
C THR A 69 -7.04 3.87 -13.27
N TYR A 70 -7.97 4.62 -12.68
CA TYR A 70 -9.40 4.28 -12.66
C TYR A 70 -10.03 4.23 -14.06
N ALA A 71 -9.70 5.19 -14.92
CA ALA A 71 -10.19 5.24 -16.28
C ALA A 71 -9.66 4.07 -17.11
N ILE A 72 -8.35 3.80 -17.02
CA ILE A 72 -7.67 2.72 -17.75
C ILE A 72 -8.18 1.35 -17.31
N ALA A 73 -8.36 1.13 -16.01
CA ALA A 73 -8.85 -0.14 -15.47
C ALA A 73 -10.39 -0.27 -15.51
N ASN A 74 -11.07 0.45 -16.41
CA ASN A 74 -12.52 0.39 -16.61
C ASN A 74 -13.32 0.46 -15.29
N LYS A 75 -12.97 1.44 -14.42
CA LYS A 75 -13.68 1.78 -13.17
C LYS A 75 -13.57 0.76 -12.02
N ASN A 76 -12.64 -0.18 -12.09
CA ASN A 76 -12.35 -1.09 -10.99
C ASN A 76 -10.84 -1.11 -10.72
N ILE A 77 -10.43 -0.51 -9.60
CA ILE A 77 -9.03 -0.43 -9.18
C ILE A 77 -8.85 -0.76 -7.72
N ALA A 78 -7.63 -1.19 -7.46
CA ALA A 78 -6.85 -1.23 -6.24
C ALA A 78 -6.63 0.14 -5.56
N SER A 79 -7.66 0.95 -5.30
CA SER A 79 -7.45 2.36 -4.89
C SER A 79 -6.69 2.52 -3.57
N GLY A 80 -6.89 1.61 -2.60
CA GLY A 80 -6.17 1.63 -1.31
C GLY A 80 -4.68 1.35 -1.49
N GLU A 81 -4.34 0.32 -2.26
CA GLU A 81 -2.96 0.02 -2.63
C GLU A 81 -2.29 1.18 -3.38
N ILE A 82 -2.93 1.74 -4.41
CA ILE A 82 -2.38 2.87 -5.18
C ILE A 82 -2.07 4.06 -4.26
N PHE A 83 -2.99 4.38 -3.34
CA PHE A 83 -2.79 5.40 -2.31
C PHE A 83 -1.55 5.13 -1.44
N LEU A 84 -1.45 3.91 -0.88
CA LEU A 84 -0.35 3.55 0.02
C LEU A 84 1.00 3.49 -0.72
N LEU A 85 1.02 2.91 -1.91
CA LEU A 85 2.22 2.81 -2.75
C LEU A 85 2.71 4.19 -3.19
N TYR A 86 1.80 5.07 -3.60
CA TYR A 86 2.14 6.43 -3.98
C TYR A 86 2.80 7.19 -2.83
N ILE A 87 2.21 7.17 -1.62
CA ILE A 87 2.81 7.84 -0.45
C ILE A 87 4.25 7.38 -0.26
N ASN A 88 4.46 6.06 -0.20
CA ASN A 88 5.77 5.51 0.13
C ASN A 88 6.80 5.77 -0.98
N ALA A 89 6.42 5.62 -2.24
CA ALA A 89 7.33 5.83 -3.35
C ALA A 89 7.62 7.32 -3.60
N TYR A 90 6.62 8.19 -3.51
CA TYR A 90 6.79 9.64 -3.61
C TYR A 90 7.70 10.15 -2.50
N THR A 91 7.48 9.73 -1.25
CA THR A 91 8.36 10.08 -0.13
C THR A 91 9.80 9.61 -0.39
N ALA A 92 9.99 8.36 -0.84
CA ALA A 92 11.33 7.84 -1.18
C ALA A 92 12.02 8.63 -2.31
N CYS A 93 11.26 9.14 -3.29
CA CYS A 93 11.79 9.97 -4.38
C CYS A 93 12.13 11.41 -3.96
N THR A 94 11.51 11.94 -2.90
CA THR A 94 11.57 13.36 -2.55
C THR A 94 12.52 13.66 -1.40
N ILE A 95 12.92 12.66 -0.63
CA ILE A 95 13.98 12.80 0.38
C ILE A 95 15.35 12.69 -0.31
N SER A 96 16.13 13.76 -0.23
CA SER A 96 17.38 13.93 -0.96
C SER A 96 18.65 13.55 -0.19
N ASP A 97 18.58 13.35 1.13
CA ASP A 97 19.78 13.23 1.98
C ASP A 97 19.76 12.00 2.90
N VAL A 98 20.92 11.34 2.98
CA VAL A 98 21.15 10.01 3.57
C VAL A 98 21.40 10.09 5.08
N ASP A 99 21.95 11.21 5.54
CA ASP A 99 22.46 11.34 6.91
C ASP A 99 21.41 11.83 7.92
N THR A 100 20.24 12.25 7.43
CA THR A 100 19.12 12.72 8.26
C THR A 100 17.83 11.92 8.03
N MET A 101 17.94 10.75 7.40
CA MET A 101 16.82 10.00 6.81
C MET A 101 15.72 9.67 7.81
N ASP A 102 15.98 9.22 9.04
CA ASP A 102 14.88 8.68 9.85
C ASP A 102 13.87 9.74 10.30
N LYS A 103 14.34 10.92 10.71
CA LYS A 103 13.45 12.01 11.15
C LYS A 103 12.84 12.76 9.97
N ASN A 104 13.64 13.06 8.94
CA ASN A 104 13.15 13.76 7.75
C ASN A 104 12.24 12.86 6.91
N ALA A 105 12.50 11.56 6.84
CA ALA A 105 11.62 10.61 6.18
C ALA A 105 10.32 10.42 6.93
N LEU A 106 10.34 10.40 8.26
CA LEU A 106 9.12 10.33 9.05
C LEU A 106 8.23 11.56 8.83
N GLU A 107 8.80 12.77 8.89
CA GLU A 107 8.02 14.01 8.65
C GLU A 107 7.55 14.13 7.19
N ALA A 108 8.38 13.74 6.21
CA ALA A 108 7.97 13.67 4.81
C ALA A 108 6.85 12.64 4.58
N THR A 109 6.94 11.47 5.24
CA THR A 109 5.88 10.45 5.21
C THR A 109 4.59 11.01 5.80
N LYS A 110 4.64 11.68 6.96
CA LYS A 110 3.47 12.31 7.59
C LYS A 110 2.83 13.37 6.69
N LEU A 111 3.64 14.19 6.02
CA LEU A 111 3.14 15.19 5.08
C LEU A 111 2.47 14.54 3.86
N ALA A 112 3.11 13.52 3.29
CA ALA A 112 2.58 12.76 2.16
C ALA A 112 1.28 12.01 2.54
N VAL A 113 1.19 11.46 3.76
CA VAL A 113 -0.05 10.85 4.27
C VAL A 113 -1.14 11.90 4.43
N LYS A 114 -0.82 13.09 4.96
CA LYS A 114 -1.78 14.20 5.10
C LYS A 114 -2.37 14.61 3.75
N GLN A 115 -1.51 14.86 2.75
CA GLN A 115 -1.96 15.23 1.41
C GLN A 115 -2.71 14.07 0.74
N GLY A 116 -2.15 12.86 0.85
CA GLY A 116 -2.70 11.69 0.19
C GLY A 116 -4.05 11.27 0.72
N LEU A 117 -4.28 11.38 2.03
CA LEU A 117 -5.56 11.00 2.61
C LEU A 117 -6.68 11.93 2.13
N LYS A 118 -6.39 13.22 1.91
CA LYS A 118 -7.36 14.16 1.33
C LYS A 118 -7.74 13.75 -0.10
N ASP A 119 -6.75 13.52 -0.95
CA ASP A 119 -6.94 13.11 -2.34
C ASP A 119 -7.65 11.74 -2.44
N TYR A 120 -7.26 10.79 -1.60
CA TYR A 120 -7.86 9.46 -1.54
C TYR A 120 -9.34 9.51 -1.15
N LEU A 121 -9.69 10.26 -0.09
CA LEU A 121 -11.07 10.40 0.34
C LEU A 121 -11.92 11.16 -0.69
N LEU A 122 -11.36 12.18 -1.35
CA LEU A 122 -12.01 12.89 -2.45
C LEU A 122 -12.26 11.95 -3.66
N PHE A 123 -11.28 11.12 -3.99
CA PHE A 123 -11.44 10.13 -5.05
C PHE A 123 -12.57 9.14 -4.72
N LEU A 124 -12.57 8.58 -3.50
CA LEU A 124 -13.61 7.66 -3.05
C LEU A 124 -15.00 8.33 -3.05
N SER A 125 -15.09 9.61 -2.66
CA SER A 125 -16.36 10.35 -2.66
C SER A 125 -16.95 10.51 -4.06
N LEU A 126 -16.10 10.77 -5.05
CA LEU A 126 -16.54 11.01 -6.43
C LEU A 126 -16.87 9.71 -7.18
N HIS A 127 -16.14 8.63 -6.91
CA HIS A 127 -16.17 7.44 -7.77
C HIS A 127 -16.74 6.19 -7.11
N LYS A 128 -16.92 6.19 -5.80
CA LYS A 128 -17.54 5.08 -5.06
C LYS A 128 -18.65 5.63 -4.14
N PRO A 129 -19.83 6.06 -4.63
CA PRO A 129 -20.87 6.66 -3.79
C PRO A 129 -21.45 5.71 -2.75
N SER A 130 -21.45 4.40 -3.02
CA SER A 130 -21.77 3.39 -2.00
C SER A 130 -20.81 3.47 -0.81
N PHE A 131 -19.59 4.00 -1.05
CA PHE A 131 -18.59 4.67 -0.18
C PHE A 131 -19.10 5.45 1.04
N TYR A 132 -20.24 6.09 0.79
CA TYR A 132 -20.48 7.44 1.30
C TYR A 132 -21.51 7.51 2.44
N GLY A 133 -21.99 6.36 2.92
CA GLY A 133 -23.00 6.30 3.97
C GLY A 133 -22.55 7.03 5.24
N ARG A 134 -23.30 8.08 5.63
CA ARG A 134 -23.31 8.96 6.84
C ARG A 134 -21.99 9.47 7.43
N PHE A 135 -20.87 8.76 7.28
CA PHE A 135 -19.59 9.08 7.91
C PHE A 135 -18.71 9.97 7.03
N THR A 136 -18.73 9.83 5.70
CA THR A 136 -17.65 10.37 4.85
C THR A 136 -17.82 11.81 4.37
N HIS A 137 -19.01 12.38 4.21
CA HIS A 137 -19.11 13.78 3.75
C HIS A 137 -18.58 14.75 4.81
N SER A 138 -19.09 14.62 6.04
CA SER A 138 -18.64 15.41 7.19
C SER A 138 -17.21 15.05 7.60
N PHE A 139 -16.78 13.81 7.39
CA PHE A 139 -15.41 13.38 7.65
C PHE A 139 -14.41 13.91 6.63
N TYR A 140 -14.74 13.87 5.34
CA TYR A 140 -13.92 14.45 4.28
C TYR A 140 -13.71 15.95 4.50
N GLU A 141 -14.77 16.69 4.84
CA GLU A 141 -14.66 18.12 5.16
C GLU A 141 -13.74 18.37 6.37
N LYS A 142 -13.87 17.55 7.43
CA LYS A 142 -13.00 17.63 8.63
C LYS A 142 -11.54 17.31 8.30
N ILE A 143 -11.27 16.27 7.50
CA ILE A 143 -9.90 15.93 7.07
C ILE A 143 -9.35 17.02 6.15
N SER A 144 -10.16 17.55 5.25
CA SER A 144 -9.76 18.60 4.29
C SER A 144 -9.40 19.91 4.98
N SER A 145 -10.11 20.27 6.04
CA SER A 145 -9.86 21.45 6.88
C SER A 145 -8.76 21.25 7.94
N SER A 146 -8.35 20.01 8.22
CA SER A 146 -7.27 19.73 9.16
C SER A 146 -5.92 20.27 8.68
N LYS A 147 -5.18 20.88 9.60
CA LYS A 147 -3.90 21.55 9.36
C LYS A 147 -2.71 20.65 9.75
N THR A 148 -2.87 19.83 10.79
CA THR A 148 -1.79 19.00 11.34
C THR A 148 -1.98 17.49 11.07
N PHE A 149 -0.88 16.75 11.08
CA PHE A 149 -0.93 15.28 10.98
C PHE A 149 -1.62 14.64 12.20
N THR A 150 -1.46 15.24 13.37
CA THR A 150 -2.10 14.79 14.62
C THR A 150 -3.63 14.90 14.54
N GLU A 151 -4.16 16.02 14.03
CA GLU A 151 -5.60 16.20 13.79
C GLU A 151 -6.15 15.13 12.84
N ILE A 152 -5.45 14.89 11.73
CA ILE A 152 -5.84 13.87 10.74
C ILE A 152 -5.84 12.48 11.36
N THR A 153 -4.81 12.14 12.15
CA THR A 153 -4.72 10.85 12.82
C THR A 153 -5.83 10.68 13.85
N ALA A 154 -6.14 11.74 14.61
CA ALA A 154 -7.23 11.72 15.59
C ALA A 154 -8.59 11.55 14.92
N LEU A 155 -8.81 12.22 13.77
CA LEU A 155 -10.02 12.05 12.98
C LEU A 155 -10.09 10.63 12.41
N ALA A 156 -9.01 10.14 11.80
CA ALA A 156 -8.93 8.82 11.18
C ALA A 156 -9.28 7.66 12.12
N LYS A 157 -9.05 7.79 13.44
CA LYS A 157 -9.51 6.83 14.45
C LYS A 157 -11.03 6.62 14.46
N ASN A 158 -11.80 7.57 13.92
CA ASN A 158 -13.25 7.45 13.79
C ASN A 158 -13.70 6.65 12.57
N ILE A 159 -12.79 6.20 11.70
CA ILE A 159 -13.08 5.19 10.68
C ILE A 159 -12.82 3.83 11.32
N PRO A 160 -13.87 3.00 11.56
CA PRO A 160 -13.71 1.75 12.29
C PRO A 160 -12.68 0.84 11.63
N PHE A 161 -11.56 0.59 12.33
CA PHE A 161 -10.53 -0.41 12.02
C PHE A 161 -10.07 -0.49 10.55
N ASP A 162 -10.10 0.60 9.78
CA ASP A 162 -9.65 0.60 8.39
C ASP A 162 -8.13 0.36 8.33
N PRO A 163 -7.66 -0.79 7.81
CA PRO A 163 -6.25 -1.15 7.86
C PRO A 163 -5.40 -0.30 6.91
N VAL A 164 -5.96 0.21 5.81
CA VAL A 164 -5.29 1.11 4.86
C VAL A 164 -4.98 2.43 5.54
N ILE A 165 -6.00 3.02 6.17
CA ILE A 165 -5.86 4.30 6.89
C ILE A 165 -5.02 4.12 8.15
N THR A 166 -5.15 3.00 8.86
CA THR A 166 -4.37 2.69 10.06
C THR A 166 -2.88 2.59 9.73
N GLU A 167 -2.48 1.81 8.71
CA GLU A 167 -1.08 1.73 8.30
C GLU A 167 -0.55 3.09 7.84
N ALA A 168 -1.32 3.85 7.06
CA ALA A 168 -0.89 5.17 6.61
C ALA A 168 -0.65 6.14 7.79
N THR A 169 -1.62 6.26 8.70
CA THR A 169 -1.56 7.19 9.84
C THR A 169 -0.62 6.74 10.96
N THR A 170 -0.22 5.47 10.98
CA THR A 170 0.84 4.97 11.87
C THR A 170 2.20 4.87 11.20
N THR A 171 2.33 5.28 9.93
CA THR A 171 3.57 5.29 9.15
C THR A 171 4.15 3.89 8.86
N PHE A 172 3.27 2.94 8.55
CA PHE A 172 3.57 1.63 7.96
C PHE A 172 4.42 0.66 8.83
N PRO A 173 4.26 0.61 10.16
CA PRO A 173 5.17 -0.16 11.01
C PRO A 173 5.05 -1.67 10.78
N PHE A 174 3.84 -2.19 10.59
CA PHE A 174 3.61 -3.63 10.47
C PHE A 174 4.00 -4.13 9.08
N THR A 175 3.59 -3.41 8.02
CA THR A 175 3.96 -3.74 6.64
C THR A 175 5.48 -3.71 6.42
N ARG A 176 6.19 -2.72 6.98
CA ARG A 176 7.67 -2.69 6.99
C ARG A 176 8.27 -3.89 7.72
N THR A 177 7.69 -4.29 8.84
CA THR A 177 8.18 -5.44 9.63
C THR A 177 8.02 -6.75 8.84
N LEU A 178 6.89 -6.95 8.18
CA LEU A 178 6.67 -8.12 7.33
C LEU A 178 7.64 -8.14 6.13
N ALA A 179 7.87 -6.98 5.51
CA ALA A 179 8.82 -6.87 4.40
C ALA A 179 10.27 -7.20 4.83
N LYS A 180 10.70 -6.73 6.01
CA LYS A 180 12.01 -7.09 6.58
C LYS A 180 12.12 -8.60 6.82
N LYS A 181 11.09 -9.23 7.38
CA LYS A 181 11.06 -10.69 7.58
C LYS A 181 11.14 -11.44 6.24
N LEU A 182 10.42 -10.97 5.23
CA LEU A 182 10.45 -11.55 3.89
C LEU A 182 11.86 -11.43 3.26
N TYR A 183 12.47 -10.25 3.37
CA TYR A 183 13.84 -10.00 2.90
C TYR A 183 14.87 -10.87 3.60
N SER A 184 14.80 -10.99 4.93
CA SER A 184 15.67 -11.90 5.69
C SER A 184 15.52 -13.36 5.27
N LYS A 185 14.32 -13.78 4.85
CA LYS A 185 14.03 -15.15 4.41
C LYS A 185 14.51 -15.41 2.97
N LEU A 186 14.25 -14.49 2.05
CA LEU A 186 14.39 -14.72 0.60
C LEU A 186 15.58 -14.01 -0.05
N GLY A 187 16.21 -13.08 0.67
CA GLY A 187 17.13 -12.12 0.08
C GLY A 187 16.44 -11.30 -1.02
N CYS A 188 16.91 -11.43 -2.25
CA CYS A 188 16.33 -10.78 -3.43
C CYS A 188 15.69 -11.76 -4.43
N THR A 189 15.23 -12.92 -3.96
CA THR A 189 14.55 -13.92 -4.80
C THR A 189 13.08 -13.57 -5.00
N LEU A 190 12.47 -13.87 -6.14
CA LEU A 190 11.03 -13.60 -6.30
C LEU A 190 10.21 -14.40 -5.27
N PRO A 191 9.31 -13.76 -4.49
CA PRO A 191 8.47 -14.45 -3.52
C PRO A 191 7.59 -15.51 -4.20
N SER A 192 7.50 -16.69 -3.60
CA SER A 192 6.57 -17.72 -4.04
C SER A 192 5.13 -17.39 -3.62
N SER A 193 4.14 -18.08 -4.18
CA SER A 193 2.75 -17.94 -3.74
C SER A 193 2.56 -18.27 -2.25
N GLY A 194 3.35 -19.21 -1.71
CA GLY A 194 3.32 -19.54 -0.28
C GLY A 194 3.89 -18.43 0.60
N ASP A 195 4.86 -17.66 0.10
CA ASP A 195 5.39 -16.49 0.82
C ASP A 195 4.38 -15.35 0.87
N ILE A 196 3.72 -15.07 -0.26
CA ILE A 196 2.67 -14.05 -0.37
C ILE A 196 1.48 -14.42 0.52
N ASP A 197 1.07 -15.69 0.53
CA ASP A 197 0.00 -16.18 1.38
C ASP A 197 0.35 -16.08 2.88
N ALA A 198 1.58 -16.38 3.29
CA ALA A 198 2.02 -16.19 4.67
C ALA A 198 1.96 -14.71 5.11
N ILE A 199 2.31 -13.78 4.21
CA ILE A 199 2.17 -12.33 4.46
C ILE A 199 0.71 -11.97 4.65
N TYR A 200 -0.18 -12.44 3.78
CA TYR A 200 -1.60 -12.15 3.90
C TYR A 200 -2.23 -12.70 5.18
N ARG A 201 -1.90 -13.94 5.55
CA ARG A 201 -2.37 -14.53 6.80
C ARG A 201 -1.90 -13.72 8.02
N SER A 202 -0.64 -13.27 8.01
CA SER A 202 -0.11 -12.37 9.04
C SER A 202 -0.89 -11.04 9.11
N LEU A 203 -1.33 -10.51 7.98
CA LEU A 203 -2.17 -9.31 7.92
C LEU A 203 -3.59 -9.58 8.42
N CYS A 204 -4.18 -10.74 8.13
CA CYS A 204 -5.47 -11.16 8.68
C CYS A 204 -5.44 -11.37 10.20
N GLU A 205 -4.34 -11.89 10.75
CA GLU A 205 -4.18 -11.98 12.21
C GLU A 205 -4.27 -10.59 12.86
N ARG A 206 -3.67 -9.59 12.21
CA ARG A 206 -3.63 -8.21 12.72
C ARG A 206 -4.93 -7.44 12.52
N TYR A 207 -5.53 -7.54 11.33
CA TYR A 207 -6.59 -6.62 10.90
C TYR A 207 -7.93 -7.33 10.63
N ILE A 208 -9.02 -6.56 10.65
CA ILE A 208 -10.31 -6.96 10.09
C ILE A 208 -10.41 -6.22 8.76
N ASP A 209 -10.85 -6.90 7.70
CA ASP A 209 -11.02 -6.26 6.40
C ASP A 209 -12.15 -5.23 6.42
N TYR A 210 -11.81 -3.98 6.11
CA TYR A 210 -12.76 -2.88 6.16
C TYR A 210 -13.82 -2.96 5.06
N LEU A 211 -13.45 -3.38 3.85
CA LEU A 211 -14.40 -3.53 2.74
C LEU A 211 -15.47 -4.59 3.05
N THR A 212 -15.08 -5.71 3.66
CA THR A 212 -15.98 -6.76 4.12
C THR A 212 -16.88 -6.27 5.24
N TYR A 213 -16.31 -5.63 6.27
CA TYR A 213 -17.07 -5.03 7.37
C TYR A 213 -18.14 -4.06 6.86
N ARG A 214 -17.75 -3.21 5.93
CA ARG A 214 -18.60 -2.18 5.35
C ARG A 214 -19.74 -2.74 4.51
N LYS A 215 -19.48 -3.80 3.75
CA LYS A 215 -20.48 -4.42 2.86
C LYS A 215 -21.40 -5.40 3.60
N TYR A 216 -20.87 -6.13 4.57
CA TYR A 216 -21.54 -7.32 5.13
C TYR A 216 -21.66 -7.31 6.66
N GLY A 217 -21.11 -6.29 7.33
CA GLY A 217 -21.15 -6.15 8.79
C GLY A 217 -19.99 -6.85 9.52
N LEU A 218 -19.90 -6.56 10.82
CA LEU A 218 -18.79 -7.00 11.67
C LEU A 218 -18.70 -8.51 11.81
N GLU A 219 -19.83 -9.21 11.98
CA GLU A 219 -19.86 -10.66 12.17
C GLU A 219 -19.27 -11.40 10.96
N LYS A 220 -19.66 -10.98 9.74
CA LYS A 220 -19.14 -11.53 8.49
C LYS A 220 -17.66 -11.23 8.32
N ALA A 221 -17.23 -10.01 8.66
CA ALA A 221 -15.82 -9.63 8.58
C ALA A 221 -14.94 -10.42 9.57
N VAL A 222 -15.41 -10.64 10.80
CA VAL A 222 -14.71 -11.47 11.81
C VAL A 222 -14.65 -12.93 11.37
N THR A 223 -15.73 -13.46 10.79
CA THR A 223 -15.75 -14.83 10.24
C THR A 223 -14.74 -14.98 9.11
N ALA A 224 -14.74 -14.04 8.16
CA ALA A 224 -13.83 -14.04 7.03
C ALA A 224 -12.36 -13.93 7.49
N LYS A 225 -12.08 -13.12 8.52
CA LYS A 225 -10.77 -13.05 9.19
C LYS A 225 -10.35 -14.41 9.74
N LYS A 226 -11.21 -15.11 10.50
CA LYS A 226 -10.88 -16.42 11.09
C LYS A 226 -10.52 -17.44 10.02
N LYS A 227 -11.32 -17.50 8.95
CA LYS A 227 -11.06 -18.37 7.80
C LYS A 227 -9.73 -18.03 7.12
N CYS A 228 -9.47 -16.76 6.88
CA CYS A 228 -8.20 -16.31 6.32
C CYS A 228 -7.00 -16.81 7.15
N ILE A 229 -7.02 -16.64 8.47
CA ILE A 229 -5.95 -17.09 9.36
C ILE A 229 -5.73 -18.60 9.24
N ALA A 230 -6.82 -19.37 9.16
CA ALA A 230 -6.78 -20.83 8.99
C ALA A 230 -6.31 -21.29 7.59
N GLY A 231 -6.13 -20.37 6.63
CA GLY A 231 -5.85 -20.71 5.24
C GLY A 231 -7.08 -21.26 4.50
N GLU A 232 -8.28 -20.98 5.01
CA GLU A 232 -9.56 -21.33 4.39
C GLU A 232 -10.10 -20.19 3.53
N GLU A 233 -11.02 -20.51 2.61
CA GLU A 233 -11.67 -19.50 1.80
C GLU A 233 -12.56 -18.56 2.64
N PRO A 234 -12.27 -17.23 2.67
CA PRO A 234 -12.96 -16.28 3.53
C PRO A 234 -14.44 -16.04 3.15
N GLY A 235 -14.90 -16.54 1.99
CA GLY A 235 -16.26 -16.36 1.46
C GLY A 235 -16.54 -14.97 0.89
N HIS A 236 -15.69 -13.98 1.19
CA HIS A 236 -15.73 -12.63 0.65
C HIS A 236 -14.31 -12.11 0.36
N SER A 237 -14.22 -11.17 -0.57
CA SER A 237 -12.99 -10.42 -0.87
C SER A 237 -12.48 -9.67 0.36
N LEU A 238 -11.20 -9.81 0.68
CA LEU A 238 -10.53 -9.02 1.73
C LEU A 238 -9.61 -7.97 1.09
N GLY A 239 -10.21 -7.08 0.31
CA GLY A 239 -9.47 -6.15 -0.54
C GLY A 239 -8.58 -5.17 0.21
N SER A 240 -8.92 -4.76 1.44
CA SER A 240 -8.06 -3.90 2.26
C SER A 240 -6.86 -4.66 2.81
N ILE A 241 -6.98 -5.96 3.05
CA ILE A 241 -5.82 -6.80 3.41
C ILE A 241 -4.92 -6.99 2.19
N ALA A 242 -5.50 -7.23 1.01
CA ALA A 242 -4.75 -7.31 -0.25
C ALA A 242 -3.99 -5.99 -0.56
N ASP A 243 -4.60 -4.83 -0.27
CA ASP A 243 -3.91 -3.54 -0.39
C ASP A 243 -2.59 -3.51 0.41
N LEU A 244 -2.60 -4.08 1.62
CA LEU A 244 -1.42 -4.13 2.48
C LEU A 244 -0.37 -5.15 2.02
N VAL A 245 -0.78 -6.23 1.34
CA VAL A 245 0.17 -7.16 0.70
C VAL A 245 1.01 -6.40 -0.34
N GLY A 246 0.36 -5.58 -1.18
CA GLY A 246 1.05 -4.71 -2.15
C GLY A 246 2.11 -3.81 -1.49
N VAL A 247 1.80 -3.25 -0.31
CA VAL A 247 2.77 -2.44 0.45
C VAL A 247 3.95 -3.26 0.98
N VAL A 248 3.70 -4.48 1.47
CA VAL A 248 4.79 -5.37 1.91
C VAL A 248 5.71 -5.73 0.74
N LEU A 249 5.12 -6.05 -0.42
CA LEU A 249 5.86 -6.32 -1.65
C LEU A 249 6.67 -5.09 -2.10
N TYR A 250 6.11 -3.88 -1.96
CA TYR A 250 6.83 -2.64 -2.27
C TYR A 250 8.10 -2.50 -1.44
N TYR A 251 8.01 -2.61 -0.12
CA TYR A 251 9.18 -2.48 0.74
C TYR A 251 10.22 -3.56 0.43
N TYR A 252 9.78 -4.79 0.21
CA TYR A 252 10.65 -5.89 -0.19
C TYR A 252 11.38 -5.60 -1.51
N LEU A 253 10.64 -5.24 -2.56
CA LEU A 253 11.18 -4.98 -3.89
C LEU A 253 12.07 -3.73 -3.90
N ASN A 254 11.71 -2.70 -3.14
CA ASN A 254 12.50 -1.49 -3.02
C ASN A 254 13.87 -1.78 -2.40
N GLU A 255 13.91 -2.58 -1.33
CA GLU A 255 15.15 -3.06 -0.71
C GLU A 255 15.99 -3.88 -1.71
N CYS A 256 15.34 -4.80 -2.43
CA CYS A 256 16.01 -5.62 -3.45
C CYS A 256 16.61 -4.77 -4.57
N LEU A 257 15.89 -3.77 -5.06
CA LEU A 257 16.37 -2.87 -6.09
C LEU A 257 17.50 -1.96 -5.58
N ALA A 258 17.46 -1.55 -4.32
CA ALA A 258 18.54 -0.80 -3.70
C ALA A 258 19.84 -1.62 -3.65
N SER A 259 19.75 -2.90 -3.26
CA SER A 259 20.91 -3.79 -3.20
C SER A 259 21.52 -4.10 -4.59
N ARG A 260 20.68 -4.24 -5.62
CA ARG A 260 21.10 -4.64 -6.99
C ARG A 260 21.64 -3.50 -7.84
N TYR A 261 21.04 -2.32 -7.78
CA TYR A 261 21.42 -1.19 -8.63
C TYR A 261 22.52 -0.32 -8.03
N GLY A 262 23.18 -0.82 -6.98
CA GLY A 262 24.27 -0.13 -6.32
C GLY A 262 23.74 0.98 -5.41
N THR A 263 23.77 0.70 -4.11
CA THR A 263 24.38 1.64 -3.19
C THR A 263 25.71 2.07 -3.82
N LEU A 264 25.88 3.36 -4.11
CA LEU A 264 27.16 3.95 -3.75
C LEU A 264 27.28 3.65 -2.26
N ARG A 265 27.97 2.54 -1.94
CA ARG A 265 28.52 2.28 -0.63
C ARG A 265 29.02 3.62 -0.14
N ARG A 266 28.48 4.13 0.98
CA ARG A 266 29.39 4.90 1.80
C ARG A 266 30.52 3.95 2.15
N LEU A 267 31.71 4.39 1.79
CA LEU A 267 33.03 3.86 2.11
C LEU A 267 33.30 3.73 3.64
N GLY A 268 32.26 3.66 4.48
CA GLY A 268 32.35 3.46 5.94
C GLY A 268 32.28 1.99 6.35
N ASP A 269 31.45 1.18 5.69
CA ASP A 269 31.32 -0.26 6.03
C ASP A 269 32.41 -1.14 5.39
N LEU A 270 33.34 -0.52 4.65
CA LEU A 270 34.57 -1.16 4.16
C LEU A 270 35.73 -1.05 5.18
N PHE A 271 35.55 -0.33 6.30
CA PHE A 271 36.59 -0.14 7.33
C PHE A 271 36.11 -0.35 8.78
N SER A 272 34.92 -0.93 9.01
CA SER A 272 34.43 -1.26 10.35
C SER A 272 34.24 -2.76 10.56
N GLY A 273 35.28 -3.51 10.22
CA GLY A 273 35.74 -4.66 11.00
C GLY A 273 37.21 -4.91 10.63
N PRO A 274 38.11 -5.32 11.55
CA PRO A 274 37.92 -5.76 12.94
C PRO A 274 38.79 -5.01 13.98
N PHE A 275 38.28 -4.80 15.19
CA PHE A 275 38.96 -4.88 16.51
C PHE A 275 37.90 -4.74 17.62
#